data_AF-A0A2J0KNK5-F1
#
_entry.id   AF-A0A2J0KNK5-F1
#
_cell.length_a   1.000
_cell.length_b   1.000
_cell.length_c   1.000
_cell.angle_alpha   90.00
_cell.angle_beta   90.00
_cell.angle_gamma   90.00
#
_symmetry.space_group_name_H-M   'P 1'
#
loop_
_entity.id
_entity.type
_entity.pdbx_description
1 polymer ?
#
loop_
_entity_poly.entity_id
_entity_poly.type
_entity_poly.pdbx_seq_one_letter_code
_entity_poly.pdbx_strand_id
1 'polypeptide(L)'
;MHEFVMSARRQKRAGVKALDIAKRLLDFGVHAPTIYFPMIVEEAMMIEPTETESKETLDEFIKILFEINEEIRLTPQKVLNAPHTMPVSRIDEVRAARQLNLRYKPQGASVVER
;
A
#
# COMPACT_ATOMS: atom_id res chain seq x y z
N MET A 1 -9.53 -0.69 -23.78
CA MET A 1 -9.11 -1.27 -22.49
C MET A 1 -8.36 -0.18 -21.75
N HIS A 2 -8.75 0.18 -20.52
CA HIS A 2 -8.26 1.35 -19.76
C HIS A 2 -7.43 0.98 -18.52
N GLU A 3 -7.41 -0.30 -18.15
CA GLU A 3 -6.74 -0.83 -16.96
C GLU A 3 -6.01 -2.15 -17.29
N PHE A 4 -5.11 -2.57 -16.39
CA PHE A 4 -4.50 -3.91 -16.42
C PHE A 4 -4.19 -4.43 -15.01
N VAL A 5 -4.04 -5.74 -14.88
CA VAL A 5 -3.67 -6.40 -13.62
C VAL A 5 -2.28 -7.02 -13.74
N MET A 6 -1.38 -6.67 -12.83
CA MET A 6 -0.10 -7.36 -12.63
C MET A 6 -0.16 -8.28 -11.41
N SER A 7 0.61 -9.37 -11.44
CA SER A 7 0.76 -10.30 -10.32
C SER A 7 2.14 -10.13 -9.68
N ALA A 8 2.18 -9.77 -8.40
CA ALA A 8 3.41 -9.69 -7.62
C ALA A 8 3.87 -11.06 -7.07
N ARG A 9 3.45 -12.18 -7.70
CA ARG A 9 3.83 -13.54 -7.27
C ARG A 9 5.33 -13.79 -7.25
N ARG A 10 6.11 -13.13 -8.13
CA ARG A 10 7.59 -13.24 -8.11
C ARG A 10 8.18 -12.56 -6.88
N GLN A 11 7.67 -11.38 -6.54
CA GLN A 11 8.05 -10.63 -5.36
C GLN A 11 7.66 -11.38 -4.08
N LYS A 12 6.51 -12.06 -4.08
CA LYS A 12 6.09 -12.93 -2.97
C LYS A 12 7.08 -14.07 -2.72
N ARG A 13 7.60 -14.70 -3.77
CA ARG A 13 8.67 -15.71 -3.64
C ARG A 13 9.96 -15.14 -3.08
N ALA A 14 10.19 -13.83 -3.23
CA ALA A 14 11.28 -13.09 -2.59
C ALA A 14 10.92 -12.54 -1.20
N GLY A 15 9.76 -12.91 -0.65
CA GLY A 15 9.32 -12.52 0.70
C GLY A 15 8.54 -11.20 0.78
N VAL A 16 8.21 -10.57 -0.34
CA VAL A 16 7.52 -9.27 -0.40
C VAL A 16 6.12 -9.42 -0.99
N LYS A 17 5.09 -8.97 -0.28
CA LYS A 17 3.68 -9.05 -0.71
C LYS A 17 3.27 -7.84 -1.56
N ALA A 18 2.16 -7.93 -2.29
CA ALA A 18 1.57 -6.78 -2.98
C ALA A 18 1.30 -5.61 -2.02
N LEU A 19 0.87 -5.90 -0.78
CA LEU A 19 0.72 -4.89 0.27
C LEU A 19 2.02 -4.12 0.56
N ASP A 20 3.17 -4.79 0.56
CA ASP A 20 4.45 -4.14 0.87
C ASP A 20 4.88 -3.19 -0.25
N ILE A 21 4.65 -3.58 -1.52
CA ILE A 21 4.84 -2.71 -2.69
C ILE A 21 3.89 -1.51 -2.61
N ALA A 22 2.62 -1.74 -2.28
CA ALA A 22 1.63 -0.68 -2.10
C ALA A 22 2.04 0.32 -1.00
N LYS A 23 2.55 -0.14 0.14
CA LYS A 23 3.07 0.74 1.19
C LYS A 23 4.32 1.48 0.75
N ARG A 24 5.19 0.85 -0.04
CA ARG A 24 6.41 1.49 -0.55
C ARG A 24 6.11 2.60 -1.55
N LEU A 25 5.08 2.47 -2.39
CA LEU A 25 4.63 3.54 -3.29
C LEU A 25 4.29 4.85 -2.55
N LEU A 26 3.77 4.76 -1.33
CA LEU A 26 3.45 5.94 -0.51
C LEU A 26 4.68 6.80 -0.24
N ASP A 27 5.85 6.18 -0.07
CA ASP A 27 7.09 6.92 0.18
C ASP A 27 7.56 7.75 -1.02
N PHE A 28 7.08 7.41 -2.22
CA PHE A 28 7.29 8.16 -3.45
C PHE A 28 6.18 9.19 -3.73
N GLY A 29 5.26 9.38 -2.78
CA GLY A 29 4.11 10.29 -2.95
C GLY A 29 3.03 9.73 -3.89
N VAL A 30 3.07 8.44 -4.19
CA VAL A 30 2.10 7.78 -5.09
C VAL A 30 1.09 7.00 -4.26
N HIS A 31 -0.20 7.26 -4.49
CA HIS A 31 -1.25 6.41 -3.93
C HIS A 31 -1.19 5.02 -4.58
N ALA A 32 -1.26 3.97 -3.76
CA ALA A 32 -1.22 2.61 -4.28
C ALA A 32 -2.41 2.31 -5.21
N PRO A 33 -2.20 1.49 -6.26
CA PRO A 33 -3.31 0.98 -7.05
C PRO A 33 -4.19 0.03 -6.23
N THR A 34 -5.31 -0.42 -6.79
CA THR A 34 -6.11 -1.48 -6.17
C THR A 34 -5.25 -2.74 -6.03
N ILE A 35 -5.16 -3.29 -4.82
CA ILE A 35 -4.46 -4.56 -4.56
C ILE A 35 -5.43 -5.66 -4.12
N TYR A 36 -5.05 -6.91 -4.34
CA TYR A 36 -5.84 -8.11 -4.00
C TYR A 36 -7.22 -8.22 -4.67
N PHE A 37 -7.43 -7.45 -5.74
CA PHE A 37 -8.54 -7.60 -6.66
C PHE A 37 -8.05 -7.50 -8.11
N PRO A 38 -8.57 -8.32 -9.04
CA PRO A 38 -9.52 -9.40 -8.84
C PRO A 38 -8.91 -10.61 -8.10
N MET A 39 -9.73 -11.35 -7.33
CA MET A 39 -9.26 -12.45 -6.47
C MET A 39 -8.66 -13.66 -7.23
N ILE A 40 -8.90 -13.75 -8.54
CA ILE A 40 -8.35 -14.82 -9.40
C ILE A 40 -6.87 -14.61 -9.76
N VAL A 41 -6.29 -13.45 -9.41
CA VAL A 41 -4.87 -13.14 -9.62
C VAL A 41 -4.16 -13.10 -8.27
N GLU A 42 -3.19 -13.99 -8.07
CA GLU A 42 -2.39 -14.02 -6.83
C GLU A 42 -1.53 -12.76 -6.71
N GLU A 43 -1.55 -12.11 -5.53
CA GLU A 43 -0.87 -10.82 -5.28
C GLU A 43 -1.20 -9.78 -6.36
N ALA A 44 -2.49 -9.66 -6.71
CA ALA A 44 -2.97 -8.73 -7.71
C ALA A 44 -2.63 -7.28 -7.35
N MET A 45 -2.18 -6.53 -8.36
CA MET A 45 -2.17 -5.06 -8.38
C MET A 45 -2.82 -4.61 -9.69
N MET A 46 -3.96 -3.94 -9.60
CA MET A 46 -4.78 -3.50 -10.72
C MET A 46 -4.62 -2.00 -10.92
N ILE A 47 -4.10 -1.62 -12.09
CA ILE A 47 -3.64 -0.27 -12.40
C ILE A 47 -4.52 0.31 -13.50
N GLU A 48 -5.12 1.45 -13.20
CA GLU A 48 -5.94 2.26 -14.09
C GLU A 48 -5.47 3.72 -14.00
N PRO A 49 -4.72 4.24 -14.97
CA PRO A 49 -4.25 5.62 -14.92
C PRO A 49 -5.32 6.66 -15.28
N THR A 50 -6.38 6.27 -16.01
CA THR A 50 -7.34 7.17 -16.67
C THR A 50 -6.71 8.04 -17.77
N GLU A 51 -7.54 8.70 -18.57
CA GLU A 51 -7.12 9.51 -19.72
C GLU A 51 -6.55 10.89 -19.35
N THR A 52 -6.73 11.33 -18.10
CA THR A 52 -6.30 12.67 -17.67
C THR A 52 -4.83 12.72 -17.25
N GLU A 53 -4.21 11.58 -17.00
CA GLU A 53 -2.80 11.52 -16.60
C GLU A 53 -1.87 11.72 -17.80
N SER A 54 -0.82 12.50 -17.60
CA SER A 54 0.15 12.80 -18.65
C SER A 54 1.11 11.63 -18.87
N LYS A 55 1.74 11.58 -20.04
CA LYS A 55 2.75 10.57 -20.34
C LYS A 55 3.90 10.60 -19.32
N GLU A 56 4.31 11.80 -18.91
CA GLU A 56 5.36 12.02 -17.93
C GLU A 56 5.01 11.41 -16.58
N THR A 57 3.76 11.54 -16.12
CA THR A 57 3.29 10.88 -14.88
C THR A 57 3.36 9.36 -15.00
N LEU A 58 2.95 8.79 -16.15
CA LEU A 58 3.02 7.35 -16.38
C LEU A 58 4.46 6.84 -16.39
N ASP A 59 5.35 7.56 -17.08
CA ASP A 59 6.77 7.22 -17.13
C ASP A 59 7.41 7.26 -15.73
N GLU A 60 7.05 8.25 -14.92
CA GLU A 60 7.55 8.36 -13.55
C GLU A 60 7.03 7.24 -12.66
N PHE A 61 5.75 6.91 -12.75
CA PHE A 61 5.17 5.77 -12.04
C PHE A 61 5.86 4.44 -12.41
N ILE A 62 6.17 4.25 -13.70
CA ILE A 62 6.92 3.06 -14.17
C ILE A 62 8.33 3.03 -13.58
N LYS A 63 9.05 4.16 -13.54
CA LYS A 63 10.39 4.23 -12.93
C LYS A 63 10.34 3.86 -11.45
N ILE A 64 9.35 4.37 -10.72
CA ILE A 64 9.15 4.03 -9.30
C ILE A 64 8.94 2.52 -9.13
N LEU A 65 8.13 1.87 -9.99
CA LEU A 65 7.95 0.42 -9.95
C LEU A 65 9.24 -0.36 -10.19
N PHE A 66 10.09 0.10 -11.13
CA PHE A 66 11.41 -0.49 -11.34
C PHE A 66 12.33 -0.30 -10.14
N GLU A 67 12.35 0.89 -9.53
CA GLU A 67 13.14 1.16 -8.33
C GLU A 67 12.71 0.26 -7.17
N ILE A 68 11.40 0.15 -6.91
CA ILE A 68 10.88 -0.75 -5.87
C ILE A 68 11.28 -2.20 -6.17
N ASN A 69 11.22 -2.65 -7.42
CA ASN A 69 11.63 -4.01 -7.77
C ASN A 69 13.13 -4.25 -7.52
N GLU A 70 13.99 -3.26 -7.76
CA GLU A 70 15.41 -3.34 -7.41
C GLU A 70 15.65 -3.30 -5.90
N GLU A 71 14.88 -2.49 -5.15
CA GLU A 71 14.90 -2.49 -3.68
C GLU A 71 14.50 -3.85 -3.11
N ILE A 72 13.52 -4.55 -3.69
CA ILE A 72 13.16 -5.91 -3.28
C ILE A 72 14.37 -6.87 -3.40
N ARG A 73 15.18 -6.71 -4.46
CA ARG A 73 16.34 -7.57 -4.72
C ARG A 73 17.55 -7.24 -3.84
N LEU A 74 17.82 -5.95 -3.62
CA LEU A 74 19.04 -5.47 -2.99
C LEU A 74 18.86 -5.13 -1.50
N THR A 75 17.71 -4.55 -1.15
CA THR A 75 17.43 -3.97 0.17
C THR A 75 15.98 -4.24 0.61
N PRO A 76 15.53 -5.52 0.66
CA PRO A 76 14.12 -5.87 0.84
C PRO A 76 13.49 -5.27 2.11
N GLN A 77 14.29 -5.04 3.15
CA GLN A 77 13.83 -4.40 4.39
C GLN A 77 13.31 -2.98 4.19
N LYS A 78 13.78 -2.26 3.16
CA LYS A 78 13.26 -0.94 2.83
C LYS A 78 11.80 -1.01 2.39
N VAL A 79 11.44 -2.05 1.63
CA VAL A 79 10.08 -2.31 1.14
C VAL A 79 9.19 -2.91 2.24
N LEU A 80 9.70 -3.89 2.99
CA LEU A 80 8.96 -4.55 4.08
C LEU A 80 8.56 -3.60 5.20
N ASN A 81 9.44 -2.64 5.54
CA ASN A 81 9.20 -1.71 6.63
C ASN A 81 8.56 -0.38 6.18
N ALA A 82 8.21 -0.24 4.90
CA ALA A 82 7.51 0.94 4.39
C ALA A 82 6.09 1.07 5.00
N PRO A 83 5.53 2.29 5.14
CA PRO A 83 6.12 3.57 4.71
C PRO A 83 7.05 4.18 5.77
N HIS A 84 8.00 5.00 5.31
CA HIS A 84 9.02 5.72 6.08
C HIS A 84 8.80 7.24 6.13
N THR A 85 8.17 7.83 5.11
CA THR A 85 8.01 9.30 5.02
C THR A 85 6.62 9.80 5.43
N MET A 86 5.67 8.89 5.63
CA MET A 86 4.30 9.23 6.01
C MET A 86 4.20 9.64 7.49
N PRO A 87 3.24 10.52 7.87
CA PRO A 87 3.05 10.94 9.27
C PRO A 87 2.73 9.78 10.23
N VAL A 88 2.16 8.70 9.71
CA VAL A 88 1.83 7.48 10.46
C VAL A 88 2.34 6.28 9.65
N SER A 89 2.96 5.33 10.34
CA SER A 89 3.45 4.08 9.75
C SER A 89 2.35 3.01 9.68
N ARG A 90 2.73 1.73 9.57
CA ARG A 90 1.76 0.63 9.54
C ARG A 90 0.96 0.59 10.84
N ILE A 91 -0.36 0.56 10.69
CA ILE A 91 -1.29 0.47 11.80
C ILE A 91 -1.37 -0.99 12.24
N ASP A 92 -1.48 -1.21 13.56
CA ASP A 92 -1.78 -2.53 14.11
C ASP A 92 -3.26 -2.88 13.87
N GLU A 93 -3.53 -3.42 12.68
CA GLU A 93 -4.87 -3.83 12.25
C GLU A 93 -5.45 -4.93 13.16
N VAL A 94 -4.61 -5.81 13.70
CA VAL A 94 -5.04 -6.89 14.60
C VAL A 94 -5.55 -6.30 15.91
N ARG A 95 -4.80 -5.37 16.50
CA ARG A 95 -5.24 -4.66 17.71
C ARG A 95 -6.47 -3.83 17.43
N ALA A 96 -6.51 -3.08 16.32
CA ALA A 96 -7.67 -2.28 15.96
C ALA A 96 -8.94 -3.14 15.84
N ALA A 97 -8.85 -4.34 15.26
CA ALA A 97 -9.97 -5.26 15.13
C ALA A 97 -10.37 -5.94 16.45
N ARG A 98 -9.40 -6.18 17.37
CA ARG A 98 -9.64 -6.89 18.64
C ARG A 98 -9.97 -5.97 19.83
N GLN A 99 -9.53 -4.72 19.79
CA GLN A 99 -9.65 -3.72 20.87
C GLN A 99 -10.26 -2.43 20.31
N LEU A 100 -11.55 -2.48 20.01
CA LEU A 100 -12.26 -1.41 19.32
C LEU A 100 -12.32 -0.13 20.16
N ASN A 101 -11.68 0.94 19.67
CA ASN A 101 -11.85 2.30 20.17
C ASN A 101 -12.61 3.13 19.13
N LEU A 102 -13.94 3.12 19.21
CA LEU A 102 -14.82 3.65 18.16
C LEU A 102 -15.25 5.10 18.37
N ARG A 103 -14.95 5.70 19.52
CA ARG A 103 -15.36 7.07 19.84
C ARG A 103 -14.28 7.79 20.64
N TYR A 104 -14.09 9.06 20.34
CA TYR A 104 -13.32 9.94 21.19
C TYR A 104 -13.99 10.07 22.57
N LYS A 105 -13.19 9.98 23.64
CA LYS A 105 -13.63 10.25 25.02
C LYS A 105 -12.77 11.40 25.55
N PRO A 106 -13.32 12.62 25.67
CA PRO A 106 -12.56 13.74 26.24
C PRO A 106 -12.14 13.39 27.67
N GLN A 107 -10.89 13.69 27.99
CA GLN A 107 -10.31 13.41 29.30
C GLN A 107 -11.08 14.21 30.37
N GLY A 108 -11.71 13.52 31.32
CA GLY A 108 -12.49 14.13 32.40
C GLY A 108 -14.01 14.17 32.21
N ALA A 109 -14.55 13.70 31.08
CA ALA A 109 -16.00 13.54 30.95
C ALA A 109 -16.49 12.29 31.68
N SER A 110 -17.30 12.47 32.73
CA SER A 110 -18.06 11.39 33.34
C SER A 110 -19.01 10.78 32.31
N VAL A 111 -18.95 9.46 32.17
CA VAL A 111 -19.87 8.73 31.31
C VAL A 111 -21.25 8.79 31.98
N VAL A 112 -22.17 9.57 31.43
CA VAL A 112 -23.59 9.41 31.74
C VAL A 112 -24.04 8.17 30.99
N GLU A 113 -24.15 7.06 31.71
CA GLU A 113 -24.77 5.83 31.19
C GLU A 113 -26.24 6.12 30.86
N ARG A 114 -26.70 5.61 29.71
CA ARG A 114 -28.11 5.55 29.32
C ARG A 114 -28.55 4.11 29.38
#